data_AF-A0A0R1QGL1-F1
#
_entry.id   AF-A0A0R1QGL1-F1
#
_cell.length_a   1.000
_cell.length_b   1.000
_cell.length_c   1.000
_cell.angle_alpha   90.00
_cell.angle_beta   90.00
_cell.angle_gamma   90.00
#
_symmetry.space_group_name_H-M   'P 1'
#
loop_
_entity.id
_entity.type
_entity.pdbx_description
1 polymer ?
#
loop_
_entity_poly.entity_id
_entity_poly.type
_entity_poly.pdbx_seq_one_letter_code
_entity_poly.pdbx_strand_id
1 'polypeptide(L)' 'MLAPELFDYDANGIASYTPDQNTGSISLTPAQAILFKKAFSRCPTGAIQHSDQPFEPKEKPRR' A
#
# COMPACT_ATOMS: atom_id res chain seq x y z
N MET A 1 -4.46 11.09 9.37
CA MET A 1 -4.00 9.92 8.60
C MET A 1 -5.20 9.15 8.06
N LEU A 2 -5.08 8.57 6.86
CA LEU A 2 -6.10 7.71 6.26
C LEU A 2 -5.68 6.25 6.43
N ALA A 3 -6.57 5.40 6.93
CA ALA A 3 -6.31 3.98 7.20
C ALA A 3 -5.01 3.72 7.97
N PRO A 4 -4.86 4.25 9.20
CA PRO A 4 -3.64 4.08 10.01
C PRO A 4 -3.36 2.61 10.38
N GLU A 5 -4.33 1.72 10.22
CA GLU A 5 -4.15 0.27 10.40
C GLU A 5 -3.48 -0.41 9.20
N LEU A 6 -3.38 0.27 8.05
CA LEU A 6 -2.84 -0.27 6.81
C LEU A 6 -1.56 0.44 6.36
N PHE A 7 -1.47 1.74 6.57
CA PHE A 7 -0.36 2.55 6.11
C PHE A 7 0.34 3.24 7.27
N ASP A 8 1.64 3.07 7.33
CA ASP A 8 2.52 3.78 8.24
C ASP A 8 3.48 4.69 7.45
N TYR A 9 4.03 5.70 8.11
CA TYR A 9 4.91 6.70 7.52
C TYR A 9 6.27 6.66 8.22
N ASP A 10 7.34 6.64 7.43
CA ASP A 10 8.69 6.75 7.98
C ASP A 10 9.01 8.20 8.43
N ALA A 11 10.21 8.40 8.98
CA ALA A 11 10.67 9.72 9.42
C ALA A 11 10.77 10.76 8.28
N ASN A 12 10.79 10.32 7.02
CA ASN A 12 10.80 11.19 5.84
C ASN A 12 9.37 11.46 5.32
N GLY A 13 8.35 10.91 5.96
CA GLY A 13 6.96 11.02 5.52
C GLY A 13 6.62 10.12 4.34
N ILE A 14 7.39 9.06 4.08
CA ILE A 14 7.11 8.08 3.03
C ILE A 14 6.18 7.00 3.59
N ALA A 15 5.02 6.85 2.94
CA ALA A 15 4.03 5.84 3.30
C ALA A 15 4.46 4.44 2.85
N SER A 16 4.16 3.43 3.67
CA SER A 16 4.36 2.01 3.36
C SER A 16 3.17 1.18 3.83
N TYR A 17 2.80 0.14 3.07
CA TYR A 17 1.76 -0.80 3.49
C TYR A 17 2.33 -1.79 4.52
N THR A 18 1.91 -1.66 5.77
CA THR A 18 2.49 -2.38 6.91
C THR A 18 2.29 -3.90 6.86
N PRO A 19 1.10 -4.44 6.49
CA PRO A 19 0.82 -5.87 6.62
C PRO A 19 1.77 -6.80 5.85
N ASP A 20 2.33 -6.35 4.73
CA ASP A 20 3.27 -7.14 3.92
C ASP A 20 4.61 -6.42 3.66
N GLN A 21 4.92 -5.40 4.45
CA GLN A 21 6.11 -4.57 4.27
C GLN A 21 6.21 -3.94 2.86
N ASN A 22 5.07 -3.51 2.32
CA ASN A 22 4.94 -2.85 1.04
C ASN A 22 5.38 -3.71 -0.16
N THR A 23 5.26 -5.04 -0.03
CA THR A 23 5.56 -6.00 -1.10
C THR A 23 4.37 -6.24 -2.02
N GLY A 24 3.14 -5.98 -1.55
CA GLY A 24 1.92 -6.21 -2.33
C GLY A 24 1.62 -7.70 -2.54
N SER A 25 1.98 -8.54 -1.57
CA SER A 25 1.87 -10.00 -1.66
C SER A 25 0.71 -10.58 -0.84
N ILE A 26 0.20 -9.83 0.15
CA ILE A 26 -0.87 -10.30 1.04
C ILE A 26 -2.21 -9.69 0.62
N SER A 27 -3.20 -10.56 0.40
CA SER A 27 -4.57 -10.14 0.09
C SER A 27 -5.22 -9.38 1.24
N LEU A 28 -6.02 -8.35 0.89
CA LEU A 28 -6.81 -7.58 1.84
C LEU A 28 -8.04 -8.39 2.30
N THR A 29 -8.32 -8.35 3.61
CA THR A 29 -9.65 -8.77 4.11
C THR A 29 -10.74 -7.77 3.69
N PRO A 30 -12.04 -8.15 3.71
CA PRO A 30 -13.11 -7.23 3.32
C PRO A 30 -13.15 -5.92 4.12
N ALA A 31 -12.86 -5.98 5.42
CA ALA A 31 -12.78 -4.78 6.27
C ALA A 31 -11.61 -3.88 5.87
N GLN A 32 -10.45 -4.47 5.61
CA GLN A 32 -9.26 -3.74 5.16
C GLN A 32 -9.47 -3.14 3.75
N ALA A 33 -10.19 -3.82 2.86
CA ALA A 33 -10.52 -3.30 1.53
C ALA A 33 -11.32 -1.98 1.60
N ILE A 34 -12.22 -1.83 2.58
CA ILE A 34 -12.96 -0.58 2.80
C ILE A 34 -12.01 0.55 3.24
N LEU A 35 -11.10 0.27 4.17
CA LEU A 35 -10.10 1.23 4.64
C LEU A 35 -9.12 1.62 3.53
N PHE A 36 -8.64 0.62 2.78
CA PHE A 36 -7.79 0.79 1.61
C PHE A 36 -8.47 1.68 0.57
N LYS A 37 -9.73 1.40 0.20
CA LYS A 37 -10.47 2.19 -0.78
C LYS A 37 -10.60 3.66 -0.37
N LYS A 38 -10.78 3.95 0.92
CA LYS A 38 -10.80 5.32 1.46
C LYS A 38 -9.44 6.02 1.34
N ALA A 39 -8.35 5.30 1.58
CA ALA A 39 -7.00 5.84 1.43
C ALA A 39 -6.65 6.07 -0.05
N PHE A 40 -6.93 5.08 -0.90
CA PHE A 40 -6.73 5.13 -2.34
C PHE A 40 -7.45 6.31 -2.99
N SER A 41 -8.75 6.50 -2.71
CA SER A 41 -9.55 7.56 -3.33
C SER A 41 -9.17 8.98 -2.91
N ARG A 42 -8.49 9.13 -1.77
CA ARG A 42 -8.05 10.41 -1.23
C ARG A 42 -6.56 10.68 -1.43
N CYS A 43 -5.82 9.74 -2.04
CA CYS A 43 -4.40 9.92 -2.33
C CYS A 43 -4.23 10.95 -3.46
N PRO A 44 -3.69 12.15 -3.19
CA PRO A 44 -3.63 13.21 -4.19
C PRO A 44 -2.63 12.90 -5.32
N THR A 45 -1.65 12.05 -5.05
CA THR A 45 -0.57 11.70 -5.99
C THR A 45 -0.84 10.41 -6.76
N GLY A 46 -1.88 9.65 -6.39
CA GLY A 46 -2.11 8.32 -6.96
C GLY A 46 -1.02 7.28 -6.61
N ALA A 47 -0.23 7.52 -5.57
CA ALA A 47 0.87 6.64 -5.19
C ALA A 47 0.43 5.26 -4.65
N ILE A 48 -0.79 5.17 -4.13
CA ILE A 48 -1.38 3.90 -3.66
C ILE A 48 -1.87 3.12 -4.88
N GLN A 49 -1.41 1.89 -5.06
CA GLN A 49 -1.78 1.01 -6.17
C GLN A 49 -2.52 -0.24 -5.67
N HIS A 50 -3.37 -0.82 -6.50
CA HIS A 50 -4.07 -2.07 -6.24
C HIS A 50 -4.09 -2.95 -7.49
N SER A 51 -4.23 -4.26 -7.28
CA SER A 51 -4.26 -5.28 -8.32
C SER A 51 -5.03 -6.49 -7.81
N ASP A 52 -5.66 -7.23 -8.72
CA ASP A 52 -6.29 -8.52 -8.42
C ASP A 52 -5.27 -9.67 -8.31
N GLN A 53 -4.00 -9.39 -8.65
CA GLN A 53 -2.86 -10.29 -8.55
C GLN A 53 -1.76 -9.67 -7.67
N PRO A 54 -0.94 -10.47 -6.97
CA PRO A 54 0.20 -9.97 -6.20
C PRO A 54 1.14 -9.10 -7.04
N PHE A 55 1.72 -8.07 -6.42
CA PHE A 55 2.73 -7.25 -7.08
C PHE A 55 4.02 -8.05 -7.21
N GLU A 56 4.63 -8.00 -8.40
CA GLU A 56 5.96 -8.57 -8.58
C GLU A 56 6.96 -7.84 -7.68
N PRO A 57 7.87 -8.55 -7.00
CA PRO A 57 8.93 -7.90 -6.26
C PRO A 57 9.70 -7.01 -7.22
N LYS A 58 9.85 -5.72 -6.88
CA LYS A 58 10.60 -4.77 -7.70
C LYS A 58 12.02 -5.31 -7.88
N GLU A 59 12.29 -5.94 -9.03
CA GLU A 59 13.64 -6.30 -9.42
C GLU A 59 14.47 -5.01 -9.35
N LYS A 60 15.57 -5.05 -8.59
CA LYS A 60 16.58 -3.99 -8.68
C LYS A 60 16.97 -3.88 -10.15
N PRO A 61 17.05 -2.68 -10.75
CA PRO A 61 17.63 -2.55 -12.08
C PRO A 61 19.03 -3.14 -11.98
N ARG A 62 19.29 -4.23 -12.71
CA ARG A 62 20.64 -4.77 -12.87
C ARG A 62 21.41 -3.70 -13.63
N ARG A 63 22.20 -2.90 -12.92
CA ARG A 63 23.22 -2.04 -13.51
C ARG A 63 24.42 -2.89 -13.89
#